data_AF-A0A2N9GDP5-F1
#
_entry.id   AF-A0A2N9GDP5-F1
#
_cell.length_a   1.000
_cell.length_b   1.000
_cell.length_c   1.000
_cell.angle_alpha   90.00
_cell.angle_beta   90.00
_cell.angle_gamma   90.00
#
_symmetry.space_group_name_H-M   'P 1'
#
loop_
_entity.id
_entity.type
_entity.pdbx_description
1 polymer ?
#
loop_
_entity_poly.entity_id
_entity_poly.type
_entity_poly.pdbx_seq_one_letter_code
_entity_poly.pdbx_strand_id
1 'polypeptide(L)'
;MSSATETLCGQAFGAKQYHMMGIYLQRSWIVDAVTATIMLPLFIFTTPIFRLLGEEEEIAITSEEISLWFIPVFYSYVFVFTIQMYLQAQLKNSIIGWLSAASFLLHILLSWILVSILDFGVNGAMGAFNIASWLPIFGEFVYIFGGWCPNTWKGFTTAAFVDLWPIVKLSVSSGVMLW
;
A
#
# COMPACT_ATOMS: atom_id res chain seq x y z
N MET A 1 -0.99 6.48 6.12
CA MET A 1 -0.77 6.14 7.54
C MET A 1 0.53 5.36 7.79
N SER A 2 1.31 5.02 6.75
CA SER A 2 2.57 4.29 6.87
C SER A 2 3.67 4.99 7.69
N SER A 3 3.64 6.31 7.82
CA SER A 3 4.57 7.10 8.66
C SER A 3 4.54 6.76 10.15
N ALA A 4 3.41 6.26 10.67
CA ALA A 4 3.35 5.68 12.01
C ALA A 4 4.21 4.41 12.11
N THR A 5 4.17 3.57 11.07
CA THR A 5 5.01 2.37 10.94
C THR A 5 6.48 2.75 10.86
N GLU A 6 6.83 3.78 10.08
CA GLU A 6 8.19 4.30 9.99
C GLU A 6 8.72 4.73 11.36
N THR A 7 7.93 5.53 12.09
CA THR A 7 8.31 6.03 13.41
C THR A 7 8.51 4.88 14.40
N LEU A 8 7.55 3.95 14.48
CA LEU A 8 7.60 2.84 15.44
C LEU A 8 8.69 1.83 15.09
N CYS A 9 8.86 1.48 13.81
CA CYS A 9 9.93 0.61 13.36
C CYS A 9 11.30 1.25 13.53
N GLY A 10 11.44 2.55 13.23
CA GLY A 10 12.68 3.31 13.43
C GLY A 10 13.08 3.39 14.91
N GLN A 11 12.13 3.70 15.79
CA GLN A 11 12.34 3.69 17.24
C GLN A 11 12.72 2.29 17.76
N ALA A 12 12.00 1.24 17.34
CA ALA A 12 12.30 -0.13 17.73
C ALA A 12 13.68 -0.58 17.24
N PHE A 13 14.05 -0.24 16.00
CA PHE A 13 15.35 -0.57 15.45
C PHE A 13 16.48 0.15 16.19
N GLY A 14 16.33 1.45 16.46
CA GLY A 14 17.29 2.25 17.24
C GLY A 14 17.45 1.77 18.69
N ALA A 15 16.35 1.35 19.32
CA ALA A 15 16.35 0.77 20.67
C ALA A 15 16.74 -0.72 20.72
N LYS A 16 17.13 -1.32 19.58
CA LYS A 16 17.48 -2.75 19.43
C LYS A 16 16.33 -3.71 19.80
N GLN A 17 15.09 -3.24 19.79
CA GLN A 17 13.88 -4.06 20.02
C GLN A 17 13.39 -4.68 18.71
N TYR A 18 14.26 -5.43 18.02
CA TYR A 18 14.00 -5.94 16.67
C TYR A 18 12.72 -6.78 16.55
N HIS A 19 12.40 -7.59 17.57
CA HIS A 19 11.19 -8.40 17.60
C HIS A 19 9.88 -7.58 17.51
N MET A 20 9.90 -6.33 17.99
CA MET A 20 8.72 -5.45 17.93
C MET A 20 8.42 -4.96 16.52
N MET A 21 9.43 -4.91 15.64
CA MET A 21 9.25 -4.39 14.28
C MET A 21 8.27 -5.24 13.47
N GLY A 22 8.39 -6.57 13.54
CA GLY A 22 7.44 -7.48 12.88
C GLY A 22 6.03 -7.40 13.47
N ILE A 23 5.91 -7.13 14.78
CA ILE A 23 4.62 -6.91 15.44
C ILE A 23 3.99 -5.60 14.97
N TYR A 24 4.76 -4.51 14.93
CA TYR A 24 4.27 -3.22 14.42
C TYR A 24 3.86 -3.30 12.97
N LEU A 25 4.63 -3.99 12.12
CA LEU A 25 4.25 -4.23 10.72
C LEU A 25 2.88 -4.93 10.62
N GLN A 26 2.66 -6.01 11.37
CA GLN A 26 1.39 -6.73 11.37
C GLN A 26 0.23 -5.87 11.91
N ARG A 27 0.47 -5.09 12.97
CA ARG A 27 -0.53 -4.16 13.50
C ARG A 27 -0.91 -3.09 12.49
N SER A 28 0.08 -2.55 11.78
CA SER A 28 -0.16 -1.57 10.72
C SER A 28 -0.95 -2.18 9.57
N TRP A 29 -0.68 -3.42 9.15
CA TRP A 29 -1.53 -4.10 8.16
C TRP A 29 -2.98 -4.20 8.60
N ILE A 30 -3.23 -4.55 9.86
CA ILE A 30 -4.60 -4.65 10.40
C ILE A 30 -5.28 -3.28 10.38
N VAL A 31 -4.62 -2.25 10.92
CA VAL A 31 -5.19 -0.89 10.99
C VAL A 31 -5.42 -0.33 9.59
N ASP A 32 -4.43 -0.40 8.70
CA ASP A 32 -4.51 0.12 7.35
C ASP A 32 -5.52 -0.66 6.49
N ALA A 33 -5.65 -1.99 6.64
CA ALA A 33 -6.66 -2.77 5.95
C ALA A 33 -8.09 -2.42 6.41
N VAL A 34 -8.30 -2.22 7.71
CA VAL A 34 -9.59 -1.78 8.24
C VAL A 34 -9.92 -0.37 7.71
N THR A 35 -8.97 0.55 7.75
CA THR A 35 -9.14 1.90 7.22
C THR A 35 -9.41 1.89 5.72
N ALA A 36 -8.66 1.11 4.94
CA ALA A 36 -8.89 0.96 3.51
C ALA A 36 -10.30 0.43 3.22
N THR A 37 -10.76 -0.55 3.99
CA THR A 37 -12.12 -1.11 3.87
C THR A 37 -13.20 -0.08 4.20
N ILE A 38 -13.01 0.74 5.24
CA ILE A 38 -13.93 1.83 5.59
C ILE A 38 -14.02 2.89 4.47
N MET A 39 -12.94 3.08 3.71
CA MET A 39 -12.87 4.05 2.62
C MET A 39 -13.44 3.53 1.29
N LEU A 40 -13.71 2.22 1.15
CA LEU A 40 -14.27 1.64 -0.08
C LEU A 40 -15.55 2.30 -0.61
N PRO A 41 -16.51 2.73 0.23
CA PRO A 41 -17.68 3.44 -0.25
C PRO A 41 -17.35 4.68 -1.10
N LEU A 42 -16.22 5.36 -0.86
CA LEU A 42 -15.80 6.51 -1.68
C LEU A 42 -15.50 6.09 -3.14
N PHE A 43 -14.92 4.91 -3.32
CA PHE A 43 -14.63 4.37 -4.65
C PHE A 43 -15.88 3.82 -5.33
N ILE A 44 -16.71 3.10 -4.58
CA ILE A 44 -17.94 2.48 -5.11
C ILE A 44 -19.00 3.54 -5.45
N PHE A 45 -19.10 4.61 -4.67
CA PHE A 45 -20.10 5.67 -4.85
C PHE A 45 -19.49 6.92 -5.50
N THR A 46 -18.48 6.78 -6.35
CA THR A 46 -17.82 7.93 -6.99
C THR A 46 -18.79 8.77 -7.82
N THR A 47 -19.63 8.19 -8.68
CA THR A 47 -20.61 8.95 -9.47
C THR A 47 -21.57 9.79 -8.63
N PRO A 48 -22.32 9.25 -7.65
CA PRO A 48 -23.21 10.07 -6.84
C PRO A 48 -22.46 11.12 -6.01
N ILE A 49 -21.24 10.82 -5.53
CA ILE A 49 -20.41 11.82 -4.86
C ILE A 49 -20.06 12.97 -5.81
N PHE A 50 -19.64 12.67 -7.04
CA PHE A 50 -19.23 13.70 -8.02
C PHE A 50 -20.43 14.53 -8.49
N ARG A 51 -21.60 13.91 -8.67
CA ARG A 51 -22.86 14.64 -8.92
C ARG A 51 -23.18 15.61 -7.78
N LEU A 52 -22.98 15.21 -6.52
CA LEU A 52 -23.19 16.08 -5.35
C LEU A 52 -22.19 17.24 -5.29
N LEU A 53 -20.98 17.04 -5.81
CA LEU A 53 -19.95 18.09 -5.91
C LEU A 53 -20.19 19.05 -7.10
N GLY A 54 -21.17 18.76 -7.95
CA GLY A 54 -21.54 19.61 -9.09
C GLY A 54 -20.79 19.30 -10.38
N GLU A 55 -20.14 18.14 -10.48
CA GLU A 55 -19.48 17.70 -11.71
C GLU A 55 -20.48 17.35 -12.82
N GLU A 56 -20.05 17.49 -14.08
CA GLU A 56 -20.85 17.11 -15.25
C GLU A 56 -21.18 15.61 -15.24
N GLU A 57 -22.38 15.26 -15.69
CA GLU A 57 -22.91 13.89 -15.62
C GLU A 57 -22.02 12.86 -16.33
N GLU A 58 -21.46 13.22 -17.50
CA GLU A 58 -20.55 12.36 -18.26
C GLU A 58 -19.24 12.10 -17.51
N ILE A 59 -18.68 13.13 -16.85
CA ILE A 59 -17.48 13.01 -16.03
C ILE A 59 -17.75 12.17 -14.79
N ALA A 60 -18.88 12.41 -14.12
CA ALA A 60 -19.28 11.68 -12.92
C ALA A 60 -19.43 10.18 -13.20
N ILE A 61 -20.03 9.79 -14.33
CA ILE A 61 -20.19 8.38 -14.75
C ILE A 61 -18.83 7.78 -15.10
N THR A 62 -18.04 8.44 -15.94
CA THR A 62 -16.74 7.90 -16.40
C THR A 62 -15.75 7.72 -15.24
N SER A 63 -15.82 8.60 -14.23
CA SER A 63 -14.96 8.52 -13.05
C SER A 63 -15.20 7.28 -12.20
N GLU A 64 -16.42 6.72 -12.20
CA GLU A 64 -16.72 5.49 -11.44
C GLU A 64 -15.97 4.29 -12.00
N GLU A 65 -15.90 4.13 -13.33
CA GLU A 65 -15.16 3.02 -13.95
C GLU A 65 -13.69 3.02 -13.50
N ILE A 66 -13.03 4.18 -13.59
CA ILE A 66 -11.64 4.35 -13.15
C ILE A 66 -11.51 4.10 -11.63
N SER A 67 -12.43 4.65 -10.84
CA SER A 67 -12.41 4.53 -9.38
C SER A 67 -12.49 3.08 -8.90
N LEU A 68 -13.32 2.26 -9.55
CA LEU A 68 -13.41 0.82 -9.25
C LEU A 68 -12.10 0.09 -9.54
N TRP A 69 -11.40 0.44 -10.63
CA TRP A 69 -10.07 -0.09 -10.93
C TRP A 69 -8.99 0.32 -9.94
N PHE A 70 -9.19 1.40 -9.17
CA PHE A 70 -8.27 1.81 -8.10
C PHE A 70 -8.42 0.99 -6.83
N ILE A 71 -9.53 0.26 -6.62
CA ILE A 71 -9.76 -0.54 -5.40
C ILE A 71 -8.60 -1.52 -5.12
N PRO A 72 -8.14 -2.36 -6.07
CA PRO A 72 -7.07 -3.30 -5.79
C PRO A 72 -5.72 -2.60 -5.56
N VAL A 73 -5.46 -1.48 -6.23
CA VAL A 73 -4.27 -0.64 -5.98
C VAL A 73 -4.32 -0.05 -4.57
N PHE A 74 -5.48 0.42 -4.14
CA PHE A 74 -5.65 1.01 -2.83
C PHE A 74 -5.38 0.01 -1.71
N TYR A 75 -5.79 -1.26 -1.88
CA TYR A 75 -5.39 -2.33 -0.96
C TYR A 75 -3.90 -2.69 -1.08
N SER A 76 -3.30 -2.56 -2.26
CA SER A 76 -1.87 -2.78 -2.46
C SER A 76 -1.03 -1.81 -1.60
N TYR A 77 -1.50 -0.56 -1.45
CA TYR A 77 -0.89 0.47 -0.59
C TYR A 77 -0.79 0.10 0.89
N VAL A 78 -1.72 -0.71 1.40
CA VAL A 78 -1.63 -1.26 2.77
C VAL A 78 -0.30 -2.01 2.96
N PHE A 79 0.08 -2.81 1.97
CA PHE A 79 1.26 -3.66 2.06
C PHE A 79 2.53 -2.93 1.64
N VAL A 80 2.55 -2.34 0.44
CA VAL A 80 3.79 -1.76 -0.10
C VAL A 80 4.34 -0.67 0.81
N PHE A 81 3.49 0.24 1.33
CA PHE A 81 4.01 1.32 2.16
C PHE A 81 4.47 0.83 3.53
N THR A 82 3.70 -0.03 4.20
CA THR A 82 4.08 -0.52 5.54
C THR A 82 5.31 -1.41 5.49
N ILE A 83 5.42 -2.29 4.48
CA ILE A 83 6.60 -3.14 4.28
C ILE A 83 7.82 -2.28 3.95
N GLN A 84 7.68 -1.28 3.08
CA GLN A 84 8.80 -0.39 2.78
C GLN A 84 9.27 0.36 4.01
N MET A 85 8.38 0.93 4.82
CA MET A 85 8.78 1.59 6.07
C MET A 85 9.49 0.61 7.03
N TYR A 86 9.02 -0.64 7.11
CA TYR A 86 9.66 -1.68 7.89
C TYR A 86 11.06 -2.04 7.37
N LEU A 87 11.26 -2.17 6.06
CA LEU A 87 12.55 -2.47 5.44
C LEU A 87 13.50 -1.26 5.51
N GLN A 88 12.99 -0.05 5.32
CA GLN A 88 13.73 1.20 5.42
C GLN A 88 14.29 1.44 6.81
N ALA A 89 13.48 1.18 7.86
CA ALA A 89 13.92 1.25 9.24
C ALA A 89 15.11 0.30 9.55
N GLN A 90 15.30 -0.75 8.75
CA GLN A 90 16.40 -1.71 8.86
C GLN A 90 17.57 -1.41 7.90
N LEU A 91 17.54 -0.28 7.20
CA LEU A 91 18.50 0.10 6.16
C LEU A 91 18.53 -0.87 4.96
N LYS A 92 17.43 -1.60 4.70
CA LYS A 92 17.29 -2.53 3.57
C LYS A 92 16.66 -1.87 2.34
N ASN A 93 17.15 -0.68 2.00
CA ASN A 93 16.58 0.16 0.92
C ASN A 93 16.88 -0.40 -0.48
N SER A 94 17.94 -1.19 -0.63
CA SER A 94 18.37 -1.71 -1.93
C SER A 94 17.31 -2.63 -2.56
N ILE A 95 16.69 -3.51 -1.79
CA ILE A 95 15.64 -4.40 -2.31
C ILE A 95 14.40 -3.62 -2.75
N ILE A 96 14.02 -2.59 -1.99
CA ILE A 96 12.92 -1.69 -2.33
C ILE A 96 13.21 -1.01 -3.67
N GLY A 97 14.41 -0.42 -3.81
CA GLY A 97 14.81 0.25 -5.04
C GLY A 97 14.79 -0.68 -6.27
N TRP A 98 15.33 -1.90 -6.16
CA TRP A 98 15.32 -2.86 -7.26
C TRP A 98 13.91 -3.31 -7.66
N LEU A 99 13.03 -3.57 -6.68
CA LEU A 99 11.66 -3.96 -6.95
C LEU A 99 10.83 -2.81 -7.52
N SER A 100 11.03 -1.58 -7.05
CA SER A 100 10.40 -0.39 -7.64
C SER A 100 10.86 -0.15 -9.07
N ALA A 101 12.16 -0.30 -9.37
CA ALA A 101 12.68 -0.19 -10.72
C ALA A 101 12.10 -1.27 -11.65
N ALA A 102 12.03 -2.52 -11.19
CA ALA A 102 11.41 -3.61 -11.94
C ALA A 102 9.92 -3.37 -12.20
N SER A 103 9.17 -2.91 -11.20
CA SER A 103 7.76 -2.54 -11.31
C SER A 103 7.55 -1.42 -12.34
N PHE A 104 8.40 -0.39 -12.33
CA PHE A 104 8.33 0.71 -13.28
C PHE A 104 8.57 0.25 -14.72
N LEU A 105 9.59 -0.57 -14.97
CA LEU A 105 9.86 -1.13 -16.29
C LEU A 105 8.72 -2.04 -16.76
N LEU A 106 8.17 -2.86 -15.85
CA LEU A 106 7.01 -3.68 -16.14
C LEU A 106 5.80 -2.81 -16.49
N HIS A 107 5.57 -1.71 -15.76
CA HIS A 107 4.46 -0.80 -16.03
C HIS A 107 4.57 -0.17 -17.41
N ILE A 108 5.77 0.28 -17.82
CA ILE A 108 6.01 0.80 -19.17
C ILE A 108 5.70 -0.26 -20.22
N LEU A 109 6.24 -1.47 -20.05
CA LEU A 109 6.07 -2.58 -20.99
C LEU A 109 4.58 -2.96 -21.13
N LEU A 110 3.88 -3.13 -20.02
CA LEU A 110 2.46 -3.48 -20.02
C LEU A 110 1.59 -2.35 -20.57
N SER A 111 1.88 -1.10 -20.24
CA SER A 111 1.15 0.05 -20.79
C SER A 111 1.31 0.11 -22.30
N TRP A 112 2.53 -0.08 -22.81
CA TRP A 112 2.77 -0.10 -24.26
C TRP A 112 2.00 -1.24 -24.94
N ILE A 113 2.04 -2.46 -24.39
CA ILE A 113 1.33 -3.60 -24.97
C ILE A 113 -0.19 -3.42 -24.89
N LEU A 114 -0.73 -3.19 -23.69
CA LEU A 114 -2.18 -3.18 -23.46
C LEU A 114 -2.86 -1.96 -24.09
N VAL A 115 -2.20 -0.79 -24.08
CA VAL A 115 -2.78 0.44 -24.60
C VAL A 115 -2.43 0.64 -26.07
N SER A 116 -1.15 0.55 -26.45
CA SER A 116 -0.73 0.92 -27.82
C SER A 116 -0.85 -0.22 -28.84
N ILE A 117 -0.70 -1.48 -28.42
CA ILE A 117 -0.74 -2.62 -29.34
C ILE A 117 -2.13 -3.28 -29.35
N LEU A 118 -2.71 -3.49 -28.18
CA LEU A 118 -4.01 -4.17 -28.03
C LEU A 118 -5.21 -3.22 -28.03
N ASP A 119 -4.98 -1.90 -27.96
CA ASP A 119 -6.02 -0.86 -27.98
C ASP A 119 -7.09 -1.01 -26.87
N PHE A 120 -6.69 -1.46 -25.68
CA PHE A 120 -7.61 -1.61 -24.54
C PHE A 120 -7.90 -0.28 -23.82
N GLY A 121 -7.39 0.84 -24.33
CA GLY A 121 -7.65 2.18 -23.79
C GLY A 121 -7.38 2.31 -22.28
N VAL A 122 -8.30 2.95 -21.57
CA VAL A 122 -8.22 3.18 -20.12
C VAL A 122 -8.17 1.87 -19.33
N ASN A 123 -8.95 0.87 -19.72
CA ASN A 123 -8.93 -0.45 -19.08
C ASN A 123 -7.57 -1.13 -19.21
N GLY A 124 -6.90 -0.97 -20.36
CA GLY A 124 -5.51 -1.41 -20.56
C GLY A 124 -4.53 -0.70 -19.62
N ALA A 125 -4.64 0.62 -19.47
CA ALA A 125 -3.80 1.40 -18.58
C ALA A 125 -4.00 1.01 -17.10
N MET A 126 -5.26 0.89 -16.67
CA MET A 126 -5.60 0.49 -15.30
C MET A 126 -5.17 -0.95 -14.99
N GLY A 127 -5.28 -1.86 -15.95
CA GLY A 127 -4.78 -3.22 -15.84
C GLY A 127 -3.26 -3.28 -15.70
N ALA A 128 -2.53 -2.52 -16.55
CA ALA A 128 -1.07 -2.40 -16.46
C ALA A 128 -0.63 -1.87 -15.09
N PHE A 129 -1.30 -0.82 -14.61
CA PHE A 129 -1.00 -0.20 -13.32
C PHE A 129 -1.24 -1.16 -12.16
N ASN A 130 -2.38 -1.87 -12.17
CA ASN A 130 -2.68 -2.89 -11.16
C ASN A 130 -1.59 -3.95 -11.13
N ILE A 131 -1.29 -4.60 -12.25
CA ILE A 131 -0.29 -5.68 -12.31
C ILE A 131 1.07 -5.18 -11.82
N ALA A 132 1.51 -4.00 -12.29
CA ALA A 132 2.79 -3.43 -11.90
C ALA A 132 2.87 -3.08 -10.40
N SER A 133 1.78 -2.58 -9.82
CA SER A 133 1.72 -2.19 -8.40
C SER A 133 1.84 -3.36 -7.43
N TRP A 134 1.44 -4.57 -7.85
CA TRP A 134 1.52 -5.78 -7.02
C TRP A 134 2.87 -6.50 -7.07
N LEU A 135 3.68 -6.27 -8.12
CA LEU A 135 5.03 -6.84 -8.22
C LEU A 135 5.92 -6.55 -6.99
N PRO A 136 6.08 -5.28 -6.52
CA PRO A 136 6.94 -5.02 -5.38
C PRO A 136 6.41 -5.69 -4.11
N ILE A 137 5.09 -5.78 -3.94
CA ILE A 137 4.46 -6.43 -2.78
C ILE A 137 4.84 -7.92 -2.73
N PHE A 138 4.69 -8.65 -3.84
CA PHE A 138 5.08 -10.05 -3.88
C PHE A 138 6.58 -10.24 -3.64
N GLY A 139 7.42 -9.41 -4.26
CA GLY A 139 8.88 -9.46 -4.06
C GLY A 139 9.29 -9.18 -2.62
N GLU A 140 8.67 -8.18 -1.99
CA GLU A 140 8.91 -7.80 -0.60
C GLU A 140 8.42 -8.88 0.38
N PHE A 141 7.27 -9.51 0.14
CA PHE A 141 6.81 -10.65 0.93
C PHE A 141 7.76 -11.85 0.82
N VAL A 142 8.21 -12.19 -0.39
CA VAL A 142 9.23 -13.24 -0.59
C VAL A 142 10.50 -12.90 0.18
N TYR A 143 10.94 -11.64 0.15
CA TYR A 143 12.12 -11.20 0.87
C TYR A 143 11.95 -11.30 2.40
N ILE A 144 10.81 -10.92 2.96
CA ILE A 144 10.57 -11.00 4.40
C ILE A 144 10.45 -12.46 4.85
N PHE A 145 9.64 -13.26 4.14
CA PHE A 145 9.30 -14.62 4.53
C PHE A 145 10.39 -15.64 4.17
N GLY A 146 11.20 -15.36 3.16
CA GLY A 146 12.34 -16.20 2.78
C GLY A 146 13.57 -16.05 3.66
N GLY A 147 13.46 -15.32 4.78
CA GLY A 147 14.48 -15.33 5.84
C GLY A 147 15.51 -14.21 5.77
N TRP A 148 15.34 -13.21 4.90
CA TRP A 148 16.25 -12.06 4.83
C TRP A 148 16.03 -11.01 5.94
N CYS A 149 15.03 -11.20 6.79
CA CYS A 149 14.73 -10.39 7.98
C CYS A 149 14.68 -11.24 9.28
N PRO A 150 15.73 -12.02 9.62
CA PRO A 150 15.62 -13.07 10.65
C PRO A 150 15.47 -12.53 12.07
N ASN A 151 15.94 -11.30 12.35
CA ASN A 151 15.88 -10.69 13.68
C ASN A 151 14.57 -9.93 13.93
N THR A 152 13.94 -9.48 12.86
CA THR A 152 12.83 -8.52 12.87
C THR A 152 11.51 -9.17 12.50
N TRP A 153 11.54 -10.22 11.67
CA TRP A 153 10.40 -11.06 11.34
C TRP A 153 10.53 -12.43 12.00
N LYS A 154 9.59 -12.75 12.89
CA LYS A 154 9.49 -14.05 13.59
C LYS A 154 8.24 -14.84 13.21
N GLY A 155 7.56 -14.45 12.13
CA GLY A 155 6.28 -14.99 11.71
C GLY A 155 5.08 -14.22 12.27
N PHE A 156 3.90 -14.69 11.90
CA PHE A 156 2.63 -14.14 12.37
C PHE A 156 2.43 -14.42 13.86
N THR A 157 1.87 -13.45 14.58
CA THR A 157 1.65 -13.56 16.02
C THR A 157 0.34 -12.90 16.45
N THR A 158 -0.32 -13.48 17.45
CA THR A 158 -1.54 -12.92 18.05
C THR A 158 -1.28 -11.59 18.77
N ALA A 159 -0.02 -11.30 19.13
CA ALA A 159 0.39 -10.00 19.68
C ALA A 159 0.08 -8.83 18.73
N ALA A 160 -0.12 -9.10 17.44
CA ALA A 160 -0.55 -8.11 16.45
C ALA A 160 -1.99 -7.62 16.66
N PHE A 161 -2.83 -8.31 17.43
CA PHE A 161 -4.21 -7.90 17.69
C PHE A 161 -4.38 -7.12 19.01
N VAL A 162 -3.31 -6.98 19.78
CA VAL A 162 -3.29 -6.27 21.06
C VAL A 162 -2.71 -4.87 20.86
N ASP A 163 -3.16 -3.89 21.64
CA ASP A 163 -2.64 -2.51 21.65
C ASP A 163 -2.61 -1.84 20.25
N LEU A 164 -3.71 -1.93 19.51
CA LEU A 164 -3.87 -1.25 18.21
C LEU A 164 -4.10 0.26 18.36
N TRP A 165 -4.71 0.69 19.48
CA TRP A 165 -5.10 2.09 19.69
C TRP A 165 -3.95 3.11 19.62
N PRO A 166 -2.76 2.85 20.20
CA PRO A 166 -1.61 3.74 20.01
C PRO A 166 -1.22 3.93 18.55
N ILE A 167 -1.29 2.87 17.73
CA ILE A 167 -0.98 2.93 16.30
C ILE A 167 -2.05 3.75 15.59
N VAL A 168 -3.33 3.53 15.88
CA VAL A 168 -4.43 4.34 15.32
C VAL A 168 -4.23 5.82 15.62
N LYS A 169 -3.94 6.18 16.88
CA LYS A 169 -3.68 7.57 17.27
C LYS A 169 -2.51 8.18 16.51
N LEU A 170 -1.39 7.45 16.43
CA LEU A 170 -0.22 7.91 15.71
C LEU A 170 -0.54 8.08 14.22
N SER A 171 -1.15 7.07 13.60
CA SER A 171 -1.56 7.09 12.20
C SER A 171 -2.49 8.25 11.85
N VAL A 172 -3.47 8.57 12.71
CA VAL A 172 -4.34 9.76 12.52
C VAL A 172 -3.52 11.04 12.63
N SER A 173 -2.69 11.19 13.67
CA SER A 173 -1.86 12.39 13.84
C SER A 173 -0.90 12.62 12.68
N SER A 174 -0.26 11.55 12.18
CA SER A 174 0.64 11.62 11.03
C SER A 174 -0.11 11.86 9.72
N GLY A 175 -1.33 11.32 9.58
CA GLY A 175 -2.19 11.59 8.44
C GLY A 175 -2.56 13.07 8.31
N VAL A 176 -2.90 13.72 9.42
CA VAL A 176 -3.22 15.16 9.45
C VAL A 176 -1.98 16.02 9.19
N MET A 177 -0.80 15.64 9.69
CA MET A 177 0.42 16.42 9.50
C MET A 177 0.95 16.42 8.06
N LEU A 178 0.66 15.36 7.30
CA LEU A 178 1.12 15.19 5.91
C LEU A 178 0.16 15.81 4.87
N TRP A 179 -0.96 16.39 5.32
CA TRP A 179 -1.95 17.08 4.50
C TRP A 179 -1.91 18.59 4.78
#